data_AF-X6MEL1-F1
#
_entry.id   AF-X6MEL1-F1
#
_cell.length_a   1.000
_cell.length_b   1.000
_cell.length_c   1.000
_cell.angle_alpha   90.00
_cell.angle_beta   90.00
_cell.angle_gamma   90.00
#
_symmetry.space_group_name_H-M   'P 1'
#
loop_
_entity.id
_entity.type
_entity.pdbx_description
1 polymer ?
#
loop_
_entity_poly.entity_id
_entity_poly.type
_entity_poly.pdbx_seq_one_letter_code
_entity_poly.pdbx_strand_id
1 'polypeptide(L)'
;MNVTWEDNARNKDSASGYVFFLKKKRRRKKFPCISDMTLQVNKELMPVIREPNYSDKTWDMSMDKMVIVVGNEKKDQSLKSIPLKEYLESFDQYMSKPPANTKLNLLRKGDNKEDKDTHVIMSSQACFLPVEASAETKFNVALYNYQSRSENPAILVIVSTSKGSSAQIIEGFFTI
;
A
#
# COMPACT_ATOMS: atom_id res chain seq x y z
N MET A 1 14.67 -20.49 -4.71
CA MET A 1 14.06 -19.48 -5.60
C MET A 1 12.65 -19.25 -5.08
N ASN A 2 12.47 -18.26 -4.19
CA ASN A 2 11.15 -17.93 -3.65
C ASN A 2 10.54 -16.92 -4.61
N VAL A 3 9.72 -17.40 -5.53
CA VAL A 3 8.97 -16.54 -6.46
C VAL A 3 7.75 -16.05 -5.71
N THR A 4 7.75 -14.78 -5.29
CA THR A 4 6.54 -14.07 -4.89
C THR A 4 5.90 -13.55 -6.16
N TRP A 5 4.65 -13.95 -6.41
CA TRP A 5 3.89 -13.52 -7.58
C TRP A 5 2.66 -12.75 -7.13
N GLU A 6 2.46 -11.56 -7.70
CA GLU A 6 1.27 -10.74 -7.48
C GLU A 6 0.18 -11.21 -8.46
N ASP A 7 -0.84 -11.93 -7.97
CA ASP A 7 -1.99 -12.28 -8.79
C ASP A 7 -2.86 -11.06 -9.01
N ASN A 8 -2.78 -10.52 -10.22
CA ASN A 8 -3.76 -9.57 -10.70
C ASN A 8 -4.77 -10.33 -11.56
N ALA A 9 -5.97 -10.63 -11.06
CA ALA A 9 -7.02 -11.36 -11.77
C ALA A 9 -7.73 -10.50 -12.83
N ARG A 10 -6.95 -9.80 -13.67
CA ARG A 10 -7.43 -9.01 -14.80
C ARG A 10 -7.47 -9.86 -16.07
N ASN A 11 -8.21 -9.40 -17.08
CA ASN A 11 -8.09 -9.97 -18.42
C ASN A 11 -6.65 -9.81 -18.92
N LYS A 12 -6.14 -10.86 -19.59
CA LYS A 12 -4.86 -10.85 -20.29
C LYS A 12 -4.76 -9.60 -21.19
N ASP A 13 -3.60 -8.94 -21.17
CA ASP A 13 -3.29 -7.74 -21.96
C ASP A 13 -4.00 -6.42 -21.57
N SER A 14 -4.69 -6.37 -20.43
CA SER A 14 -5.33 -5.13 -19.96
C SER A 14 -4.37 -4.19 -19.24
N ALA A 15 -4.04 -3.04 -19.87
CA ALA A 15 -3.23 -1.95 -19.30
C ALA A 15 -4.06 -0.88 -18.55
N SER A 16 -5.38 -0.89 -18.73
CA SER A 16 -6.32 0.00 -18.05
C SER A 16 -7.22 -0.81 -17.12
N GLY A 17 -7.14 -0.57 -15.81
CA GLY A 17 -8.05 -1.17 -14.83
C GLY A 17 -9.09 -0.16 -14.37
N TYR A 18 -10.37 -0.44 -14.58
CA TYR A 18 -11.44 0.24 -13.84
C TYR A 18 -11.67 -0.51 -12.53
N VAL A 19 -11.42 0.12 -11.38
CA VAL A 19 -11.68 -0.47 -10.04
C VAL A 19 -13.19 -0.41 -9.71
N PHE A 20 -14.09 -0.79 -10.63
CA PHE A 20 -15.54 -0.52 -10.64
C PHE A 20 -15.94 0.77 -11.38
N PHE A 21 -16.15 0.65 -12.69
CA PHE A 21 -17.15 1.48 -13.36
C PHE A 21 -17.91 0.68 -14.42
N LEU A 22 -18.91 -0.09 -13.98
CA LEU A 22 -20.05 -0.46 -14.81
C LEU A 22 -21.34 -0.30 -13.99
N LYS A 23 -21.85 0.95 -13.95
CA LYS A 23 -23.28 1.24 -13.74
C LYS A 23 -24.09 0.86 -15.00
N LYS A 24 -23.86 -0.32 -15.58
CA LYS A 24 -24.77 -0.93 -16.54
C LYS A 24 -25.11 -2.33 -16.08
N LYS A 25 -26.41 -2.51 -15.85
CA LYS A 25 -27.16 -3.66 -15.37
C LYS A 25 -26.88 -4.94 -16.20
N ARG A 26 -25.68 -5.54 -16.13
CA ARG A 26 -25.38 -6.87 -16.67
C ARG A 26 -24.31 -7.57 -15.81
N ARG A 27 -24.74 -8.66 -15.15
CA ARG A 27 -23.98 -9.71 -14.44
C ARG A 27 -22.55 -9.38 -14.02
N ARG A 28 -22.37 -9.10 -12.72
CA ARG A 28 -21.07 -9.03 -12.03
C ARG A 28 -20.32 -10.37 -12.16
N LYS A 29 -19.32 -10.46 -13.03
CA LYS A 29 -18.28 -11.50 -12.93
C LYS A 29 -17.08 -10.85 -12.25
N LYS A 30 -16.99 -11.05 -10.93
CA LYS A 30 -15.86 -10.63 -10.09
C LYS A 30 -14.72 -11.61 -10.36
N PHE A 31 -13.60 -11.12 -10.87
CA PHE A 31 -12.33 -11.83 -10.79
C PHE A 31 -11.40 -10.91 -10.00
N PRO A 32 -11.22 -11.16 -8.69
CA PRO A 32 -10.47 -10.23 -7.86
C PRO A 32 -8.98 -10.53 -7.92
N CYS A 33 -8.16 -9.51 -8.20
CA CYS A 33 -6.73 -9.52 -7.90
C CYS A 33 -6.50 -9.89 -6.42
N ILE A 34 -5.39 -10.55 -6.09
CA ILE A 34 -4.94 -10.76 -4.70
C ILE A 34 -5.00 -9.44 -3.96
N SER A 35 -4.51 -8.36 -4.57
CA SER A 35 -4.70 -7.00 -4.08
C SER A 35 -4.88 -6.06 -5.27
N ASP A 36 -5.88 -5.18 -5.24
CA ASP A 36 -6.07 -4.10 -6.21
C ASP A 36 -6.12 -2.77 -5.47
N MET A 37 -5.24 -1.83 -5.84
CA MET A 37 -5.07 -0.55 -5.16
C MET A 37 -5.37 0.60 -6.11
N THR A 38 -6.11 1.59 -5.60
CA THR A 38 -6.32 2.88 -6.26
C THR A 38 -6.49 3.98 -5.22
N LEU A 39 -6.61 5.23 -5.65
CA LEU A 39 -7.03 6.34 -4.82
C LEU A 39 -8.56 6.50 -4.89
N GLN A 40 -9.15 7.03 -3.84
CA GLN A 40 -10.55 7.42 -3.77
C GLN A 40 -10.65 8.90 -3.45
N VAL A 41 -11.46 9.62 -4.23
CA VAL A 41 -11.79 11.02 -4.00
C VAL A 41 -13.30 11.14 -4.01
N ASN A 42 -13.90 11.79 -3.00
CA ASN A 42 -15.36 11.99 -2.93
C ASN A 42 -16.21 10.71 -3.13
N LYS A 43 -15.71 9.55 -2.66
CA LYS A 43 -16.33 8.21 -2.84
C LYS A 43 -16.27 7.65 -4.26
N GLU A 44 -15.50 8.27 -5.14
CA GLU A 44 -15.22 7.77 -6.49
C GLU A 44 -13.81 7.21 -6.55
N LEU A 45 -13.66 6.07 -7.22
CA LEU A 45 -12.38 5.39 -7.38
C LEU A 45 -11.67 5.96 -8.60
N MET A 46 -10.42 6.35 -8.40
CA MET A 46 -9.62 7.03 -9.39
C MET A 46 -9.06 6.04 -10.43
N PRO A 47 -8.88 6.45 -11.69
CA PRO A 47 -8.33 5.59 -12.71
C PRO A 47 -6.83 5.38 -12.50
N VAL A 48 -6.40 4.11 -12.60
CA VAL A 48 -5.00 3.69 -12.46
C VAL A 48 -4.44 3.29 -13.82
N ILE A 49 -3.29 3.88 -14.18
CA ILE A 49 -2.44 3.46 -15.29
C ILE A 49 -1.37 2.51 -14.74
N ARG A 50 -1.24 1.34 -15.37
CA ARG A 50 -0.23 0.33 -15.06
C ARG A 50 0.08 -0.51 -16.28
N GLU A 51 1.13 -1.32 -16.21
CA GLU A 51 1.47 -2.27 -17.26
C GLU A 51 0.35 -3.31 -17.46
N PRO A 52 0.25 -3.92 -18.66
CA PRO A 52 -0.68 -4.99 -18.94
C PRO A 52 -0.60 -6.13 -17.93
N ASN A 53 -1.73 -6.81 -17.72
CA ASN A 53 -1.77 -7.93 -16.79
C ASN A 53 -0.77 -9.03 -17.14
N TYR A 54 -0.10 -9.61 -16.13
CA TYR A 54 0.98 -10.60 -16.28
C TYR A 54 2.28 -10.07 -16.93
N SER A 55 2.40 -8.76 -17.12
CA SER A 55 3.63 -8.10 -17.57
C SER A 55 4.18 -7.10 -16.55
N ASP A 56 3.78 -7.26 -15.29
CA ASP A 56 4.16 -6.36 -14.20
C ASP A 56 5.69 -6.31 -14.09
N LYS A 57 6.24 -5.14 -14.41
CA LYS A 57 7.68 -4.87 -14.29
C LYS A 57 7.98 -4.61 -12.83
N THR A 58 8.65 -5.56 -12.21
CA THR A 58 9.13 -5.41 -10.85
C THR A 58 10.62 -5.14 -10.81
N TRP A 59 11.06 -4.53 -9.72
CA TRP A 59 12.48 -4.42 -9.40
C TRP A 59 12.70 -4.56 -7.90
N ASP A 60 13.86 -5.08 -7.52
CA ASP A 60 14.29 -5.10 -6.14
C ASP A 60 14.84 -3.73 -5.73
N MET A 61 14.34 -3.19 -4.64
CA MET A 61 14.84 -1.95 -4.04
C MET A 61 15.33 -2.22 -2.63
N SER A 62 16.57 -1.80 -2.34
CA SER A 62 17.10 -1.84 -0.98
C SER A 62 16.26 -0.94 -0.08
N MET A 63 15.84 -1.46 1.08
CA MET A 63 15.05 -0.70 2.06
C MET A 63 15.81 0.48 2.65
N ASP A 64 17.14 0.46 2.63
CA ASP A 64 18.00 1.56 3.07
C ASP A 64 17.93 2.76 2.12
N LYS A 65 17.50 2.56 0.86
CA LYS A 65 17.34 3.61 -0.16
C LYS A 65 15.92 4.17 -0.24
N MET A 66 14.94 3.51 0.39
CA MET A 66 13.56 3.97 0.42
C MET A 66 13.37 4.93 1.58
N VAL A 67 12.97 6.17 1.30
CA VAL A 67 12.80 7.19 2.33
C VAL A 67 11.34 7.32 2.73
N ILE A 68 11.10 7.31 4.04
CA ILE A 68 9.79 7.53 4.67
C ILE A 68 9.87 8.79 5.53
N VAL A 69 8.89 9.68 5.38
CA VAL A 69 8.76 10.86 6.24
C VAL A 69 7.92 10.51 7.46
N VAL A 70 8.44 10.78 8.64
CA VAL A 70 7.82 10.51 9.95
C VAL A 70 7.91 11.74 10.86
N GLY A 71 7.31 11.69 12.03
CA GLY A 71 7.20 12.79 13.00
C GLY A 71 5.76 13.27 13.17
N ASN A 72 4.86 12.93 12.24
CA ASN A 72 3.45 13.28 12.32
C ASN A 72 2.63 12.41 13.28
N GLU A 73 3.24 11.38 13.87
CA GLU A 73 2.62 10.50 14.87
C GLU A 73 2.44 11.17 16.24
N LYS A 74 3.26 12.20 16.55
CA LYS A 74 3.16 13.02 17.77
C LYS A 74 2.84 14.46 17.42
N LYS A 75 2.08 15.12 18.29
CA LYS A 75 1.86 16.57 18.18
C LYS A 75 3.18 17.28 18.44
N ASP A 76 3.47 18.30 17.64
CA ASP A 76 4.61 19.22 17.81
C ASP A 76 6.02 18.64 17.59
N GLN A 77 6.14 17.49 16.92
CA GLN A 77 7.42 16.94 16.50
C GLN A 77 7.78 17.39 15.06
N SER A 78 9.05 17.68 14.81
CA SER A 78 9.53 18.01 13.46
C SER A 78 9.51 16.78 12.55
N LEU A 79 9.18 16.98 11.27
CA LEU A 79 9.23 15.92 10.29
C LEU A 79 10.69 15.53 10.02
N LYS A 80 10.97 14.22 10.07
CA LYS A 80 12.27 13.64 9.74
C LYS A 80 12.11 12.60 8.63
N SER A 81 13.16 12.47 7.81
CA SER A 81 13.25 11.44 6.78
C SER A 81 14.09 10.29 7.31
N ILE A 82 13.55 9.07 7.26
CA ILE A 82 14.25 7.85 7.69
C ILE A 82 14.16 6.77 6.61
N PRO A 83 15.08 5.79 6.59
CA PRO A 83 14.95 4.64 5.70
C PRO A 83 13.75 3.76 6.06
N LEU A 84 13.13 3.11 5.07
CA LEU A 84 12.03 2.15 5.30
C LEU A 84 12.45 1.03 6.25
N LYS A 85 13.71 0.61 6.20
CA LYS A 85 14.25 -0.40 7.10
C LYS A 85 14.09 -0.01 8.57
N GLU A 86 14.49 1.21 8.93
CA GLU A 86 14.35 1.72 10.30
C GLU A 86 12.87 1.81 10.70
N TYR A 87 12.02 2.26 9.77
CA TYR A 87 10.57 2.33 9.98
C TYR A 87 9.96 0.97 10.32
N LEU A 88 10.35 -0.10 9.63
CA LEU A 88 9.83 -1.46 9.85
C LEU A 88 10.48 -2.16 11.06
N GLU A 89 11.75 -1.88 11.37
CA GLU A 89 12.46 -2.48 12.51
C GLU A 89 11.95 -1.97 13.87
N SER A 90 11.45 -0.74 13.90
CA SER A 90 10.97 -0.04 15.10
C SER A 90 9.59 0.58 14.85
N PHE A 91 8.69 -0.19 14.25
CA PHE A 91 7.38 0.29 13.78
C PHE A 91 6.53 0.87 14.91
N ASP A 92 6.63 0.32 16.12
CA ASP A 92 5.93 0.82 17.32
C ASP A 92 6.21 2.30 17.60
N GLN A 93 7.42 2.79 17.31
CA GLN A 93 7.79 4.18 17.58
C GLN A 93 7.06 5.19 16.68
N TYR A 94 6.55 4.72 15.54
CA TYR A 94 5.90 5.53 14.52
C TYR A 94 4.37 5.39 14.52
N MET A 95 3.81 4.69 15.51
CA MET A 95 2.36 4.56 15.70
C MET A 95 1.82 5.69 16.57
N SER A 96 0.66 6.26 16.21
CA SER A 96 0.00 7.25 17.08
C SER A 96 -0.49 6.66 18.40
N LYS A 97 -0.71 5.34 18.46
CA LYS A 97 -1.11 4.59 19.66
C LYS A 97 -0.31 3.28 19.73
N PRO A 98 0.92 3.32 20.24
CA PRO A 98 1.75 2.12 20.33
C PRO A 98 1.21 1.15 21.38
N PRO A 99 1.43 -0.16 21.22
CA PRO A 99 1.13 -1.14 22.26
C PRO A 99 2.01 -0.88 23.49
N ALA A 100 1.40 -0.85 24.68
CA ALA A 100 2.14 -0.70 25.92
C ALA A 100 3.01 -1.95 26.16
N ASN A 101 4.32 -1.81 25.95
CA ASN A 101 5.37 -2.82 26.24
C ASN A 101 5.64 -3.89 25.17
N THR A 102 5.32 -3.62 23.90
CA THR A 102 5.72 -4.51 22.80
C THR A 102 6.50 -3.73 21.75
N LYS A 103 7.80 -4.04 21.60
CA LYS A 103 8.56 -3.59 20.42
C LYS A 103 8.03 -4.33 19.20
N LEU A 104 7.60 -3.59 18.18
CA LEU A 104 7.06 -4.17 16.96
C LEU A 104 8.11 -4.06 15.85
N ASN A 105 8.77 -5.19 15.58
CA ASN A 105 9.64 -5.34 14.43
C ASN A 105 8.89 -6.17 13.39
N LEU A 106 8.64 -5.57 12.23
CA LEU A 106 7.93 -6.20 11.11
C LEU A 106 8.86 -6.96 10.15
N LEU A 107 10.17 -6.81 10.30
CA LEU A 107 11.15 -7.58 9.54
C LEU A 107 11.35 -8.95 10.16
N ARG A 108 11.64 -9.94 9.31
CA ARG A 108 11.99 -11.28 9.76
C ARG A 108 13.19 -11.24 10.70
N LYS A 109 13.02 -11.80 11.91
CA LYS A 109 14.12 -12.06 12.84
C LYS A 109 14.88 -13.29 12.37
N GLY A 110 15.97 -13.08 11.65
CA GLY A 110 16.95 -14.11 11.39
C GLY A 110 17.94 -14.22 12.55
N ASP A 111 18.24 -15.44 13.00
CA ASP A 111 19.38 -15.71 13.90
C ASP A 111 20.72 -15.46 13.18
N ASN A 112 20.73 -15.59 11.85
CA ASN A 112 21.85 -15.28 10.96
C ASN A 112 21.59 -13.99 10.16
N LYS A 113 22.66 -13.24 9.82
CA LYS A 113 22.56 -12.00 9.02
C LYS A 113 21.95 -12.23 7.62
N GLU A 114 22.07 -13.43 7.07
CA GLU A 114 21.56 -13.79 5.73
C GLU A 114 20.04 -13.99 5.68
N ASP A 115 19.38 -14.12 6.85
CA ASP A 115 17.94 -14.35 6.96
C ASP A 115 17.12 -13.08 7.18
N LYS A 116 17.76 -11.90 7.12
CA LYS A 116 17.09 -10.61 7.33
C LYS A 116 16.58 -10.05 6.01
N ASP A 117 15.37 -9.52 6.04
CA ASP A 117 14.83 -8.75 4.93
C ASP A 117 15.71 -7.51 4.70
N THR A 118 16.19 -7.35 3.47
CA THR A 118 17.06 -6.22 3.06
C THR A 118 16.51 -5.43 1.88
N HIS A 119 15.70 -6.10 1.05
CA HIS A 119 15.13 -5.57 -0.17
C HIS A 119 13.62 -5.76 -0.16
N VAL A 120 12.92 -4.87 -0.86
CA VAL A 120 11.50 -4.98 -1.18
C VAL A 120 11.35 -5.07 -2.68
N ILE A 121 10.38 -5.86 -3.12
CA ILE A 121 9.97 -5.92 -4.53
C ILE A 121 9.00 -4.77 -4.76
N MET A 122 9.27 -3.96 -5.78
CA MET A 122 8.45 -2.82 -6.14
C MET A 122 7.83 -2.98 -7.51
N SER A 123 6.66 -2.37 -7.69
CA SER A 123 5.98 -2.19 -8.97
C SER A 123 5.47 -0.75 -9.05
N SER A 124 5.54 -0.16 -10.24
CA SER A 124 5.08 1.22 -10.46
C SER A 124 3.62 1.26 -10.88
N GLN A 125 2.84 2.13 -10.23
CA GLN A 125 1.47 2.43 -10.63
C GLN A 125 1.26 3.95 -10.60
N ALA A 126 0.46 4.47 -11.52
CA ALA A 126 0.11 5.88 -11.57
C ALA A 126 -1.40 6.04 -11.48
N CYS A 127 -1.87 7.04 -10.75
CA CYS A 127 -3.29 7.30 -10.55
C CYS A 127 -3.58 8.77 -10.88
N PHE A 128 -4.64 9.06 -11.62
CA PHE A 128 -5.05 10.45 -11.83
C PHE A 128 -5.80 10.96 -10.61
N LEU A 129 -5.28 12.04 -10.02
CA LEU A 129 -5.95 12.74 -8.95
C LEU A 129 -6.58 14.02 -9.52
N PRO A 130 -7.90 14.22 -9.39
CA PRO A 130 -8.55 15.46 -9.80
C PRO A 130 -8.16 16.56 -8.80
N VAL A 131 -7.21 17.41 -9.18
CA VAL A 131 -6.80 18.57 -8.38
C VAL A 131 -7.38 19.81 -9.04
N GLU A 132 -8.24 20.52 -8.33
CA GLU A 132 -8.71 21.83 -8.78
C GLU A 132 -7.65 22.89 -8.46
N ALA A 133 -7.44 23.84 -9.37
CA ALA A 133 -6.32 24.79 -9.30
C ALA A 133 -6.28 25.65 -8.02
N SER A 134 -7.41 25.80 -7.34
CA SER A 134 -7.55 26.61 -6.12
C SER A 134 -8.09 25.84 -4.91
N ALA A 135 -8.15 24.50 -4.98
CA ALA A 135 -8.69 23.69 -3.89
C ALA A 135 -7.76 22.53 -3.52
N GLU A 136 -7.83 22.14 -2.24
CA GLU A 136 -7.20 20.92 -1.76
C GLU A 136 -8.09 19.71 -2.07
N THR A 137 -7.53 18.71 -2.74
CA THR A 137 -8.22 17.43 -2.96
C THR A 137 -7.84 16.45 -1.86
N LYS A 138 -8.81 16.13 -1.00
CA LYS A 138 -8.67 15.01 -0.06
C LYS A 138 -8.86 13.70 -0.79
N PHE A 139 -7.90 12.80 -0.61
CA PHE A 139 -7.95 11.47 -1.17
C PHE A 139 -7.61 10.45 -0.11
N ASN A 140 -8.08 9.24 -0.34
CA ASN A 140 -7.76 8.09 0.48
C ASN A 140 -7.26 6.94 -0.40
N VAL A 141 -6.53 5.98 0.18
CA VAL A 141 -6.14 4.77 -0.53
C VAL A 141 -7.29 3.76 -0.45
N ALA A 142 -7.81 3.33 -1.60
CA ALA A 142 -8.73 2.22 -1.70
C ALA A 142 -7.95 0.98 -2.09
N LEU A 143 -7.84 0.01 -1.18
CA LEU A 143 -7.24 -1.28 -1.47
C LEU A 143 -8.26 -2.38 -1.21
N TYR A 144 -8.33 -3.30 -2.15
CA TYR A 144 -9.12 -4.50 -2.00
C TYR A 144 -8.24 -5.73 -2.08
N ASN A 145 -8.36 -6.64 -1.10
CA ASN A 145 -7.72 -7.94 -1.10
C ASN A 145 -8.71 -9.01 -0.63
N TYR A 146 -8.76 -10.15 -1.33
CA TYR A 146 -9.72 -11.21 -1.04
C TYR A 146 -9.27 -12.20 0.05
N GLN A 147 -7.98 -12.22 0.37
CA GLN A 147 -7.40 -13.01 1.46
C GLN A 147 -7.57 -12.32 2.81
N SER A 148 -7.65 -10.98 2.85
CA SER A 148 -7.93 -10.23 4.06
C SER A 148 -9.42 -10.28 4.40
N ARG A 149 -9.74 -10.66 5.64
CA ARG A 149 -11.10 -10.70 6.19
C ARG A 149 -11.11 -10.07 7.57
N SER A 150 -12.27 -9.67 8.08
CA SER A 150 -12.39 -9.10 9.42
C SER A 150 -11.86 -10.01 10.53
N GLU A 151 -11.98 -11.33 10.36
CA GLU A 151 -11.48 -12.32 11.33
C GLU A 151 -9.99 -12.66 11.11
N ASN A 152 -9.41 -12.27 9.98
CA ASN A 152 -8.02 -12.54 9.62
C ASN A 152 -7.48 -11.43 8.72
N PRO A 153 -7.13 -10.26 9.30
CA PRO A 153 -6.53 -9.18 8.53
C PRO A 153 -5.15 -9.60 8.03
N ALA A 154 -4.95 -9.53 6.72
CA ALA A 154 -3.74 -10.03 6.07
C ALA A 154 -2.79 -8.92 5.57
N ILE A 155 -3.18 -7.64 5.66
CA ILE A 155 -2.44 -6.55 5.01
C ILE A 155 -2.31 -5.34 5.93
N LEU A 156 -1.07 -4.85 5.99
CA LEU A 156 -0.72 -3.52 6.47
C LEU A 156 -0.49 -2.60 5.27
N VAL A 157 -1.22 -1.49 5.20
CA VAL A 157 -0.99 -0.43 4.21
C VAL A 157 -0.24 0.71 4.87
N ILE A 158 0.87 1.12 4.26
CA ILE A 158 1.67 2.28 4.67
C ILE A 158 1.59 3.32 3.54
N VAL A 159 1.07 4.49 3.85
CA VAL A 159 1.04 5.66 2.97
C VAL A 159 2.13 6.61 3.42
N SER A 160 3.04 6.98 2.52
CA SER A 160 4.08 7.97 2.81
C SER A 160 4.01 9.14 1.83
N THR A 161 4.08 10.35 2.37
CA THR A 161 4.05 11.60 1.60
C THR A 161 5.11 12.57 2.16
N SER A 162 5.32 13.70 1.50
CA SER A 162 6.19 14.76 2.03
C SER A 162 5.67 15.39 3.34
N LYS A 163 4.42 15.10 3.75
CA LYS A 163 3.79 15.61 4.97
C LYS A 163 3.81 14.61 6.13
N GLY A 164 4.37 13.42 5.92
CA GLY A 164 4.41 12.35 6.92
C GLY A 164 3.91 11.02 6.38
N SER A 165 3.68 10.09 7.30
CA SER A 165 3.23 8.73 6.99
C SER A 165 2.00 8.33 7.78
N SER A 166 1.24 7.37 7.25
CA SER A 166 0.12 6.73 7.93
C SER A 166 0.18 5.24 7.68
N ALA A 167 -0.13 4.44 8.69
CA ALA A 167 -0.18 2.99 8.57
C ALA A 167 -1.50 2.45 9.11
N GLN A 168 -2.17 1.58 8.35
CA GLN A 168 -3.48 1.02 8.69
C GLN A 168 -3.57 -0.44 8.28
N ILE A 169 -4.22 -1.24 9.11
CA ILE A 169 -4.53 -2.64 8.82
C ILE A 169 -5.86 -2.69 8.05
N ILE A 170 -5.90 -3.42 6.94
CA ILE A 170 -7.11 -3.58 6.15
C ILE A 170 -7.79 -4.90 6.49
N GLU A 171 -9.05 -4.82 6.90
CA GLU A 171 -9.95 -5.94 7.23
C GLU A 171 -11.01 -6.11 6.13
N GLY A 172 -10.63 -6.66 4.98
CA GLY A 172 -11.54 -6.92 3.85
C GLY A 172 -11.65 -5.80 2.79
N PHE A 173 -12.87 -5.34 2.49
CA PHE A 173 -13.18 -4.37 1.42
C PHE A 173 -13.42 -2.96 1.99
N PHE A 174 -12.42 -2.10 2.22
CA PHE A 174 -12.72 -0.71 2.55
C PHE A 174 -11.64 0.31 2.15
N THR A 175 -12.12 1.51 1.83
CA THR A 175 -11.35 2.74 1.64
C THR A 175 -10.71 3.19 2.95
N ILE A 176 -9.45 3.60 2.89
CA ILE A 176 -8.75 4.36 3.94
C ILE A 176 -9.36 5.76 4.10
#